data_AF-A0A124IM16-F1
#
_entry.id   AF-A0A124IM16-F1
#
_cell.length_a   1.000
_cell.length_b   1.000
_cell.length_c   1.000
_cell.angle_alpha   90.00
_cell.angle_beta   90.00
_cell.angle_gamma   90.00
#
_symmetry.space_group_name_H-M   'P 1'
#
loop_
_entity.id
_entity.type
_entity.pdbx_description
1 polymer ?
#
loop_
_entity_poly.entity_id
_entity_poly.type
_entity_poly.pdbx_seq_one_letter_code
_entity_poly.pdbx_strand_id
1 'polypeptide(L)'
;MVYIVWVFLYPVRKARSLFLILSFLLGISIDFFSDSGGVNAFAITFIAYFRLPILMAVLKKSDLDYGQFNLKTLSANKIILFISILTVIHHFIVFSLEYFSFSEFLNIISNTVLTSIFTIMISFLGITLFAKKK
;
A
#
# COMPACT_ATOMS: atom_id res chain seq x y z
N MET A 1 6.24 -2.57 7.84
CA MET A 1 5.97 -1.96 6.51
C MET A 1 5.62 -2.98 5.41
N VAL A 2 6.42 -4.03 5.17
CA VAL A 2 6.21 -4.95 4.02
C VAL A 2 4.81 -5.59 3.94
N TYR A 3 4.07 -5.71 5.05
CA TYR A 3 2.71 -6.25 5.07
C TYR A 3 1.72 -5.52 4.13
N ILE A 4 2.01 -4.27 3.73
CA ILE A 4 1.20 -3.50 2.77
C ILE A 4 1.16 -4.14 1.37
N VAL A 5 2.08 -5.06 1.06
CA VAL A 5 2.06 -5.85 -0.20
C VAL A 5 0.73 -6.57 -0.39
N TRP A 6 0.06 -6.95 0.71
CA TRP A 6 -1.27 -7.53 0.69
C TRP A 6 -2.28 -6.62 -0.05
N VAL A 7 -2.23 -5.30 0.18
CA VAL A 7 -3.09 -4.31 -0.50
C VAL A 7 -2.83 -4.30 -2.01
N PHE A 8 -1.56 -4.43 -2.44
CA PHE A 8 -1.21 -4.42 -3.85
C PHE A 8 -1.74 -5.67 -4.57
N LEU A 9 -1.58 -6.83 -3.94
CA LEU A 9 -1.88 -8.14 -4.52
C LEU A 9 -3.33 -8.59 -4.39
N TYR A 10 -4.10 -8.03 -3.45
CA TYR A 10 -5.48 -8.42 -3.24
C TYR A 10 -6.31 -8.33 -4.55
N PRO A 11 -7.11 -9.32 -4.94
CA PRO A 11 -7.86 -9.27 -6.20
C PRO A 11 -8.76 -8.01 -6.29
N VAL A 12 -8.69 -7.29 -7.41
CA VAL A 12 -9.53 -6.10 -7.60
C VAL A 12 -10.97 -6.56 -7.85
N ARG A 13 -11.92 -6.05 -7.07
CA ARG A 13 -13.34 -6.43 -7.13
C ARG A 13 -14.23 -5.19 -7.05
N LYS A 14 -15.44 -5.27 -7.60
CA LYS A 14 -16.45 -4.20 -7.53
C LYS A 14 -16.89 -3.91 -6.09
N ALA A 15 -17.16 -4.96 -5.30
CA ALA A 15 -17.48 -4.82 -3.88
C ALA A 15 -16.19 -4.64 -3.05
N ARG A 16 -16.03 -3.46 -2.45
CA ARG A 16 -14.82 -3.09 -1.69
C ARG A 16 -14.94 -3.30 -0.18
N SER A 17 -16.14 -3.54 0.35
CA SER A 17 -16.38 -3.62 1.81
C SER A 17 -15.55 -4.72 2.47
N LEU A 18 -15.56 -5.94 1.91
CA LEU A 18 -14.76 -7.05 2.45
C LEU A 18 -13.25 -6.74 2.41
N PHE A 19 -12.78 -6.09 1.34
CA PHE A 19 -11.38 -5.70 1.21
C PHE A 19 -10.97 -4.72 2.32
N LEU A 20 -11.79 -3.71 2.59
CA LEU A 20 -11.53 -2.74 3.66
C LEU A 20 -11.57 -3.37 5.06
N ILE A 21 -12.53 -4.26 5.31
CA ILE A 21 -12.61 -4.97 6.60
C ILE A 21 -11.37 -5.84 6.80
N LEU A 22 -10.94 -6.58 5.78
CA LEU A 22 -9.74 -7.40 5.85
C LEU A 22 -8.46 -6.55 6.00
N SER A 23 -8.37 -5.39 5.33
CA SER A 23 -7.28 -4.43 5.56
C SER A 23 -7.24 -3.99 7.01
N PHE A 24 -8.38 -3.58 7.55
CA PHE A 24 -8.49 -3.10 8.93
C PHE A 24 -8.08 -4.18 9.94
N LEU A 25 -8.57 -5.41 9.77
CA LEU A 25 -8.21 -6.55 10.62
C LEU A 25 -6.71 -6.88 10.54
N LEU A 26 -6.12 -6.81 9.34
CA LEU A 26 -4.68 -6.99 9.16
C LEU A 26 -3.90 -5.91 9.91
N GLY A 27 -4.30 -4.64 9.76
CA GLY A 27 -3.64 -3.54 10.47
C GLY A 27 -3.79 -3.61 11.98
N ILE A 28 -4.98 -3.95 12.50
CA ILE A 28 -5.20 -4.21 13.93
C ILE A 28 -4.29 -5.33 14.43
N SER A 29 -4.14 -6.41 13.65
CA SER A 29 -3.26 -7.52 14.03
C SER A 29 -1.82 -7.04 14.16
N ILE A 30 -1.34 -6.21 13.22
CA ILE A 30 -0.02 -5.60 13.32
C ILE A 30 0.07 -4.71 14.56
N ASP A 31 -0.92 -3.83 14.78
CA ASP A 31 -0.93 -2.92 15.93
C ASP A 31 -0.89 -3.67 17.28
N PHE A 32 -1.55 -4.82 17.37
CA PHE A 32 -1.52 -5.65 18.58
C PHE A 32 -0.13 -6.21 18.88
N PHE A 33 0.64 -6.60 17.85
CA PHE A 33 2.00 -7.12 18.02
C PHE A 33 3.06 -6.02 18.14
N SER A 34 2.81 -4.83 17.59
CA SER A 34 3.74 -3.69 17.66
C SER A 34 3.41 -2.66 18.72
N ASP A 35 2.35 -2.88 19.51
CA ASP A 35 1.87 -1.95 20.54
C ASP A 35 1.65 -0.51 20.02
N SER A 36 1.12 -0.39 18.79
CA SER A 36 0.97 0.89 18.09
C SER A 36 -0.46 1.42 18.06
N GLY A 37 -1.35 0.90 18.91
CA GLY A 37 -2.62 1.54 19.27
C GLY A 37 -3.64 1.83 18.15
N GLY A 38 -3.46 1.30 16.94
CA GLY A 38 -4.35 1.51 15.78
C GLY A 38 -3.73 2.26 14.60
N VAL A 39 -2.45 2.66 14.69
CA VAL A 39 -1.75 3.40 13.62
C VAL A 39 -1.73 2.62 12.31
N ASN A 40 -1.40 1.33 12.37
CA ASN A 40 -1.35 0.48 11.18
C ASN A 40 -2.74 0.19 10.63
N ALA A 41 -3.74 -0.05 11.48
CA ALA A 41 -5.15 -0.23 11.12
C ALA A 41 -5.67 0.96 10.30
N PHE A 42 -5.40 2.18 10.74
CA PHE A 42 -5.76 3.37 10.00
C PHE A 42 -4.99 3.47 8.67
N ALA A 43 -3.66 3.37 8.71
CA ALA A 43 -2.81 3.55 7.53
C ALA A 43 -3.12 2.54 6.41
N ILE A 44 -3.26 1.24 6.73
CA ILE A 44 -3.53 0.21 5.72
C ILE A 44 -4.94 0.34 5.13
N THR A 45 -5.93 0.68 5.96
CA THR A 45 -7.31 0.87 5.50
C THR A 45 -7.40 2.09 4.58
N PHE A 46 -6.67 3.16 4.90
CA PHE A 46 -6.58 4.35 4.06
C PHE A 46 -6.05 4.03 2.67
N ILE A 47 -4.89 3.36 2.56
CA ILE A 47 -4.34 3.00 1.25
C ILE A 47 -5.21 1.98 0.51
N ALA A 48 -5.92 1.10 1.22
CA ALA A 48 -6.85 0.17 0.61
C ALA A 48 -8.06 0.88 -0.02
N TYR A 49 -8.57 1.93 0.65
CA TYR A 49 -9.64 2.76 0.11
C TYR A 49 -9.23 3.49 -1.17
N PHE A 50 -8.05 4.12 -1.18
CA PHE A 50 -7.54 4.87 -2.33
C PHE A 50 -6.88 4.02 -3.40
N ARG A 51 -6.66 2.72 -3.15
CA ARG A 51 -6.00 1.79 -4.07
C ARG A 51 -6.57 1.85 -5.48
N LEU A 52 -7.89 1.73 -5.64
CA LEU A 52 -8.53 1.64 -6.95
C LEU A 52 -8.43 2.96 -7.74
N PRO A 53 -8.78 4.14 -7.18
CA PRO A 53 -8.55 5.42 -7.84
C PRO A 53 -7.09 5.64 -8.27
N ILE A 54 -6.13 5.32 -7.40
CA ILE A 54 -4.70 5.46 -7.70
C ILE A 54 -4.28 4.52 -8.83
N LEU A 55 -4.76 3.26 -8.80
CA LEU A 55 -4.50 2.30 -9.87
C LEU A 55 -5.06 2.80 -11.21
N MET A 56 -6.30 3.29 -11.24
CA MET A 56 -6.92 3.82 -12.46
C MET A 56 -6.17 5.03 -13.02
N ALA A 57 -5.70 5.93 -12.14
CA ALA A 57 -4.87 7.07 -12.51
C ALA A 57 -3.54 6.63 -13.15
N VAL A 58 -2.84 5.65 -12.53
CA VAL A 58 -1.59 5.08 -13.08
C VAL A 58 -1.81 4.40 -14.42
N LEU A 59 -2.95 3.72 -14.59
CA LEU A 59 -3.31 3.05 -15.84
C LEU A 59 -3.80 4.01 -16.92
N LYS A 60 -4.15 5.26 -16.55
CA LYS A 60 -4.85 6.24 -17.40
C LYS A 60 -6.13 5.66 -18.00
N LYS A 61 -6.91 4.95 -17.18
CA LYS A 61 -8.18 4.33 -17.58
C LYS A 61 -9.34 4.87 -16.75
N SER A 62 -10.48 5.07 -17.39
CA SER A 62 -11.75 5.45 -16.74
C SER A 62 -12.55 4.26 -16.21
N ASP A 63 -12.25 3.04 -16.66
CA ASP A 63 -12.87 1.82 -16.19
C ASP A 63 -11.87 0.65 -16.18
N LEU A 64 -12.15 -0.35 -15.33
CA LEU A 64 -11.36 -1.57 -15.19
C LEU A 64 -12.25 -2.81 -15.26
N ASP A 65 -11.92 -3.71 -16.18
CA ASP A 65 -12.44 -5.07 -16.15
C ASP A 65 -11.82 -5.85 -14.97
N TYR A 66 -12.53 -5.86 -13.86
CA TYR A 66 -12.13 -6.52 -12.62
C TYR A 66 -11.82 -8.01 -12.80
N GLY A 67 -12.53 -8.70 -13.70
CA GLY A 67 -12.39 -10.15 -13.90
C GLY A 67 -11.11 -10.54 -14.62
N GLN A 68 -10.61 -9.66 -15.50
CA GLN A 68 -9.40 -9.89 -16.30
C GLN A 68 -8.17 -9.15 -15.75
N PHE A 69 -8.35 -8.27 -14.76
CA PHE A 69 -7.27 -7.47 -14.23
C PHE A 69 -6.26 -8.34 -13.44
N ASN A 70 -4.99 -8.23 -13.82
CA ASN A 70 -3.87 -8.80 -13.08
C ASN A 70 -2.74 -7.76 -12.97
N LEU A 71 -2.36 -7.41 -11.74
CA LEU A 71 -1.26 -6.47 -11.51
C LEU A 71 0.05 -6.93 -12.16
N LYS A 72 0.28 -8.25 -12.22
CA LYS A 72 1.52 -8.85 -12.72
C LYS A 72 1.69 -8.75 -14.25
N THR A 73 0.64 -8.40 -15.00
CA THR A 73 0.70 -8.22 -16.46
C THR A 73 1.00 -6.77 -16.86
N LEU A 74 1.06 -5.85 -15.90
CA LEU A 74 1.41 -4.45 -16.15
C LEU A 74 2.91 -4.32 -16.44
N SER A 75 3.28 -3.25 -17.16
CA SER A 75 4.69 -2.90 -17.33
C SER A 75 5.35 -2.58 -16.00
N ALA A 76 6.63 -2.92 -15.86
CA ALA A 76 7.42 -2.67 -14.65
C ALA A 76 7.28 -1.22 -14.16
N ASN A 77 7.32 -0.23 -15.06
CA ASN A 77 7.16 1.19 -14.76
C ASN A 77 5.82 1.51 -14.07
N LYS A 78 4.71 0.88 -14.51
CA LYS A 78 3.39 1.07 -13.90
C LYS A 78 3.32 0.39 -12.53
N ILE A 79 3.91 -0.79 -12.40
CA ILE A 79 3.97 -1.52 -11.12
C ILE A 79 4.74 -0.70 -10.09
N ILE A 80 5.94 -0.22 -10.43
CA ILE A 80 6.75 0.57 -9.49
C ILE A 80 6.05 1.88 -9.13
N LEU A 81 5.46 2.60 -10.08
CA LEU A 81 4.73 3.84 -9.80
C LEU A 81 3.55 3.61 -8.84
N PHE A 82 2.75 2.56 -9.09
CA PHE A 82 1.61 2.21 -8.25
C PHE A 82 2.04 1.85 -6.82
N ILE A 83 3.06 1.00 -6.68
CA ILE A 83 3.60 0.60 -5.38
C ILE A 83 4.18 1.81 -4.65
N SER A 84 4.93 2.66 -5.34
CA SER A 84 5.57 3.85 -4.75
C SER A 84 4.54 4.81 -4.15
N ILE A 85 3.47 5.15 -4.89
CA ILE A 85 2.45 6.09 -4.42
C ILE A 85 1.79 5.55 -3.14
N LEU A 86 1.34 4.30 -3.14
CA LEU A 86 0.67 3.74 -1.97
C LEU A 86 1.61 3.56 -0.78
N THR A 87 2.86 3.15 -1.02
CA THR A 87 3.85 2.96 0.06
C THR A 87 4.19 4.28 0.75
N VAL A 88 4.44 5.34 -0.03
CA VAL A 88 4.74 6.66 0.53
C VAL A 88 3.57 7.20 1.34
N ILE A 89 2.33 7.07 0.84
CA ILE A 89 1.14 7.48 1.58
C ILE A 89 1.02 6.69 2.89
N HIS A 90 1.21 5.37 2.86
CA HIS A 90 1.13 4.52 4.04
C HIS A 90 2.14 4.94 5.11
N HIS A 91 3.42 5.03 4.74
CA HIS A 91 4.49 5.37 5.68
C HIS A 91 4.35 6.78 6.22
N PHE A 92 3.94 7.73 5.37
CA PHE A 92 3.67 9.09 5.80
C PHE A 92 2.60 9.12 6.90
N ILE A 93 1.51 8.37 6.72
CA ILE A 93 0.45 8.27 7.73
C ILE A 93 0.99 7.62 9.00
N VAL A 94 1.73 6.51 8.88
CA VAL A 94 2.29 5.81 10.06
C VAL A 94 3.16 6.74 10.89
N PHE A 95 4.17 7.36 10.28
CA PHE A 95 5.08 8.25 11.03
C PHE A 95 4.39 9.52 11.51
N SER A 96 3.42 10.04 10.76
CA SER A 96 2.64 11.21 11.22
C SER A 96 1.86 10.90 12.50
N LEU A 97 1.29 9.70 12.61
CA LEU A 97 0.54 9.28 13.81
C LEU A 97 1.44 8.80 14.95
N GLU A 98 2.60 8.22 14.64
CA GLU A 98 3.55 7.71 15.64
C GLU A 98 4.29 8.85 16.35
N TYR A 99 4.75 9.87 15.61
CA TYR A 99 5.41 11.04 16.21
C TYR A 99 4.41 12.07 16.75
N PHE A 100 3.28 12.24 16.08
CA PHE A 100 2.18 13.14 16.45
C PHE A 100 2.60 14.55 16.93
N SER A 101 3.63 15.13 16.29
CA SER A 101 4.15 16.45 16.64
C SER A 101 4.71 17.18 15.41
N PHE A 102 4.47 18.49 15.34
CA PHE A 102 5.06 19.35 14.31
C PHE A 102 6.57 19.58 14.49
N SER A 103 7.10 19.43 15.71
CA SER A 103 8.56 19.48 15.94
C SER A 103 9.29 18.38 15.19
N GLU A 104 8.62 17.23 15.00
CA GLU A 104 9.16 16.03 14.38
C GLU A 104 8.97 16.02 12.86
N PHE A 105 8.55 17.13 12.24
CA PHE A 105 8.24 17.17 10.80
C PHE A 105 9.37 16.63 9.93
N LEU A 106 10.62 17.03 10.21
CA LEU A 106 11.78 16.53 9.47
C LEU A 106 12.00 15.02 9.68
N ASN A 107 11.72 14.51 10.88
CA ASN A 107 11.81 13.09 11.20
C ASN A 107 10.70 12.29 10.50
N ILE A 108 9.48 12.83 10.42
CA ILE A 108 8.38 12.22 9.67
C ILE A 108 8.76 12.07 8.20
N ILE A 109 9.26 13.14 7.56
CA ILE A 109 9.62 13.12 6.15
C ILE A 109 10.82 12.20 5.88
N SER A 110 11.89 12.30 6.68
CA SER A 110 13.10 11.50 6.49
C SER A 110 12.81 10.01 6.67
N ASN A 111 12.10 9.62 7.73
CA ASN A 111 11.70 8.23 7.95
C ASN A 111 10.76 7.74 6.87
N THR A 112 9.80 8.56 6.42
CA THR A 112 8.90 8.21 5.32
C THR A 112 9.70 7.87 4.07
N VAL A 113 10.64 8.73 3.64
CA VAL A 113 11.42 8.52 2.42
C VAL A 113 12.32 7.30 2.55
N LEU A 114 13.12 7.22 3.61
CA LEU A 114 14.11 6.14 3.79
C LEU A 114 13.43 4.77 3.86
N THR A 115 12.39 4.62 4.67
CA THR A 115 11.69 3.33 4.81
C THR A 115 10.87 2.98 3.57
N SER A 116 10.34 3.97 2.85
CA SER A 116 9.61 3.75 1.59
C SER A 116 10.53 3.16 0.53
N ILE A 117 11.77 3.65 0.38
CA ILE A 117 12.73 3.14 -0.61
C ILE A 117 12.93 1.63 -0.43
N PHE A 118 13.22 1.18 0.80
CA PHE A 118 13.40 -0.24 1.08
C PHE A 118 12.13 -1.05 0.84
N THR A 119 10.98 -0.54 1.27
CA THR A 119 9.71 -1.26 1.12
C THR A 119 9.29 -1.36 -0.34
N ILE A 120 9.47 -0.31 -1.14
CA ILE A 120 9.23 -0.30 -2.59
C ILE A 120 10.16 -1.32 -3.27
N MET A 121 11.46 -1.32 -2.93
CA MET A 121 12.43 -2.24 -3.51
C MET A 121 12.03 -3.70 -3.26
N ILE A 122 11.76 -4.06 -2.01
CA ILE A 122 11.37 -5.43 -1.62
C ILE A 122 10.04 -5.82 -2.28
N SER A 123 9.05 -4.92 -2.25
CA SER A 123 7.72 -5.19 -2.82
C SER A 123 7.78 -5.37 -4.34
N PHE A 124 8.53 -4.53 -5.04
CA PHE A 124 8.70 -4.59 -6.48
C PHE A 124 9.43 -5.88 -6.90
N LEU A 125 10.54 -6.22 -6.22
CA LEU A 125 11.25 -7.47 -6.46
C LEU A 125 10.37 -8.68 -6.17
N GLY A 126 9.64 -8.69 -5.05
CA GLY A 126 8.73 -9.79 -4.71
C GLY A 126 7.62 -9.97 -5.76
N ILE A 127 7.00 -8.89 -6.20
CA ILE A 127 5.92 -8.96 -7.20
C ILE A 127 6.44 -9.43 -8.57
N THR A 128 7.63 -8.98 -8.98
CA THR A 128 8.19 -9.27 -10.32
C THR A 128 8.88 -10.63 -10.38
N LEU A 129 9.64 -11.04 -9.36
CA LEU A 129 10.33 -12.32 -9.33
C LEU A 129 9.37 -13.50 -9.16
N PHE A 130 8.35 -13.34 -8.32
CA PHE A 130 7.30 -14.36 -8.12
C PHE A 130 6.11 -14.17 -9.08
N ALA A 131 6.24 -13.35 -10.11
CA ALA A 131 5.35 -13.39 -11.26
C ALA A 131 5.76 -14.58 -12.14
N LYS A 132 4.97 -15.65 -12.07
CA LYS A 132 5.15 -16.82 -12.93
C LYS A 132 5.14 -16.35 -14.40
N LYS A 133 6.28 -16.41 -15.08
CA LYS A 133 6.32 -16.27 -16.54
C LYS A 133 5.46 -17.40 -17.10
N LYS A 134 4.38 -17.04 -17.80
CA LYS A 134 3.72 -17.97 -18.70
C LYS A 134 4.59 -18.17 -19.92
#